data_AF-A0A535FVM0-F1
#
_entry.id   AF-A0A535FVM0-F1
#
_cell.length_a   1.000
_cell.length_b   1.000
_cell.length_c   1.000
_cell.angle_alpha   90.00
_cell.angle_beta   90.00
_cell.angle_gamma   90.00
#
_symmetry.space_group_name_H-M   'P 1'
#
loop_
_entity.id
_entity.type
_entity.pdbx_description
1 polymer ?
#
loop_
_entity_poly.entity_id
_entity_poly.type
_entity_poly.pdbx_seq_one_letter_code
_entity_poly.pdbx_strand_id
1 'polypeptide(L)'
;MTVTSLAKCGPSTSGTEYDLYFIGSVGGTQYTYVSRVPTYKGPATYGTGQVSVVFAQQPLSTTAVWGNSGNAPATVTINSDLKSGSMEVDLAGASNSVHISGNWACA
;
A
#
# COMPACT_ATOMS: atom_id res chain seq x y z
N MET A 1 -10.87 3.36 -5.31
CA MET A 1 -10.11 3.04 -6.54
C MET A 1 -10.59 1.69 -7.05
N THR A 2 -10.65 1.49 -8.37
CA THR A 2 -10.83 0.16 -8.96
C THR A 2 -9.45 -0.42 -9.29
N VAL A 3 -9.09 -1.57 -8.72
CA VAL A 3 -7.82 -2.24 -9.02
C VAL A 3 -7.88 -2.83 -10.43
N THR A 4 -6.90 -2.51 -11.26
CA THR A 4 -6.79 -3.01 -12.63
C THR A 4 -5.73 -4.10 -12.78
N SER A 5 -4.70 -4.08 -11.94
CA SER A 5 -3.64 -5.10 -11.91
C SER A 5 -3.03 -5.19 -10.52
N LEU A 6 -2.87 -6.42 -10.01
CA LEU A 6 -2.08 -6.69 -8.81
C LEU A 6 -0.78 -7.36 -9.25
N ALA A 7 0.33 -6.67 -9.06
CA ALA A 7 1.61 -7.10 -9.59
C ALA A 7 2.52 -7.74 -8.53
N LYS A 8 2.31 -7.47 -7.24
CA LYS A 8 2.99 -8.19 -6.16
C LYS A 8 2.16 -8.18 -4.88
N CYS A 9 2.05 -9.32 -4.21
CA CYS A 9 1.85 -9.31 -2.77
C CYS A 9 2.53 -10.53 -2.14
N GLY A 10 3.14 -10.31 -0.98
CA GLY A 10 3.79 -11.38 -0.24
C GLY A 10 5.11 -10.95 0.39
N PRO A 11 5.74 -11.85 1.15
CA PRO A 11 7.05 -11.62 1.72
C PRO A 11 8.11 -11.36 0.64
N SER A 12 9.12 -10.53 0.97
CA SER A 12 10.34 -10.43 0.17
C SER A 12 11.10 -11.75 0.16
N THR A 13 12.09 -11.89 -0.73
CA THR A 13 12.91 -13.12 -0.83
C THR A 13 13.62 -13.46 0.49
N SER A 14 14.00 -12.46 1.29
CA SER A 14 14.58 -12.66 2.63
C SER A 14 13.54 -13.01 3.70
N GLY A 15 12.24 -12.84 3.41
CA GLY A 15 11.15 -13.05 4.36
C GLY A 15 11.06 -11.99 5.46
N THR A 16 11.85 -10.93 5.39
CA THR A 16 11.94 -9.88 6.43
C THR A 16 11.04 -8.68 6.14
N GLU A 17 10.59 -8.55 4.89
CA GLU A 17 9.68 -7.50 4.46
C GLU A 17 8.44 -8.14 3.86
N TYR A 18 7.33 -7.41 3.85
CA TYR A 18 6.16 -7.77 3.04
C TYR A 18 5.89 -6.63 2.06
N ASP A 19 5.80 -6.93 0.78
CA ASP A 19 5.48 -5.97 -0.27
C ASP A 19 4.04 -6.15 -0.75
N LEU A 20 3.35 -5.05 -1.03
CA LEU A 20 2.08 -5.02 -1.73
C LEU A 20 2.16 -3.98 -2.85
N TYR A 21 1.85 -4.39 -4.07
CA TYR A 21 1.94 -3.56 -5.26
C TYR A 21 0.76 -3.80 -6.19
N PHE A 22 -0.04 -2.76 -6.42
CA PHE A 22 -1.12 -2.79 -7.38
C PHE A 22 -1.25 -1.47 -8.14
N ILE A 23 -1.87 -1.57 -9.31
CA ILE A 23 -2.23 -0.46 -10.17
C ILE A 23 -3.76 -0.42 -10.21
N GLY A 24 -4.32 0.77 -10.18
CA GLY A 24 -5.76 0.97 -10.33
C GLY A 24 -6.10 2.34 -10.85
N SER A 25 -7.39 2.60 -11.00
CA SER A 25 -7.89 3.88 -11.53
C SER A 25 -8.93 4.55 -10.64
N VAL A 26 -8.93 5.88 -10.66
CA VAL A 26 -9.94 6.75 -10.05
C VAL A 26 -10.38 7.76 -11.12
N GLY A 27 -11.67 7.75 -11.48
CA GLY A 27 -12.18 8.68 -12.51
C GLY A 27 -11.49 8.56 -13.88
N GLY A 28 -11.00 7.38 -14.25
CA GLY A 28 -10.26 7.15 -15.50
C GLY A 28 -8.74 7.42 -15.41
N THR A 29 -8.28 8.10 -14.36
CA THR A 29 -6.86 8.35 -14.12
C THR A 29 -6.21 7.14 -13.44
N GLN A 30 -5.07 6.68 -13.95
CA GLN A 30 -4.31 5.58 -13.34
C GLN A 30 -3.43 6.05 -12.19
N TYR A 31 -3.26 5.16 -11.23
CA TYR A 31 -2.43 5.36 -10.05
C TYR A 31 -1.75 4.04 -9.67
N THR A 32 -0.58 4.19 -9.09
CA THR A 32 0.22 3.11 -8.54
C THR A 32 0.20 3.18 -7.03
N TYR A 33 -0.01 2.04 -6.37
CA TYR A 33 0.11 1.88 -4.93
C TYR A 33 1.23 0.88 -4.63
N VAL A 34 2.18 1.30 -3.79
CA VAL A 34 3.24 0.45 -3.24
C VAL A 34 3.15 0.56 -1.72
N SER A 35 2.98 -0.56 -1.02
CA SER A 35 3.15 -0.65 0.42
C SER A 35 4.23 -1.66 0.77
N ARG A 36 4.97 -1.36 1.83
CA ARG A 36 5.97 -2.23 2.42
C ARG A 36 5.81 -2.26 3.93
N VAL A 37 5.92 -3.45 4.50
CA VAL A 37 6.11 -3.66 5.95
C VAL A 37 7.57 -4.08 6.17
N PRO A 38 8.49 -3.16 6.53
CA PRO A 38 9.93 -3.48 6.62
C PRO A 38 10.30 -4.38 7.80
N THR A 39 9.42 -4.49 8.80
CA THR A 39 9.62 -5.30 10.01
C THR A 39 8.67 -6.49 10.05
N TYR A 40 8.44 -7.10 8.89
CA TYR A 40 7.51 -8.21 8.75
C TYR A 40 7.98 -9.42 9.56
N LYS A 41 7.08 -9.96 10.37
CA LYS A 41 7.30 -11.12 11.26
C LYS A 41 6.29 -12.25 11.06
N GLY A 42 5.43 -12.15 10.04
CA GLY A 42 4.34 -13.09 9.79
C GLY A 42 2.97 -12.42 9.62
N PRO A 43 1.91 -13.21 9.41
CA PRO A 43 0.53 -12.72 9.40
C PRO A 43 0.20 -11.98 10.70
N ALA A 44 -0.16 -10.71 10.59
CA ALA A 44 -0.49 -9.84 11.71
C ALA A 44 -1.08 -8.52 11.20
N THR A 45 -1.52 -7.69 12.14
CA THR A 45 -1.78 -6.26 11.90
C THR A 45 -0.53 -5.44 12.22
N TYR A 46 -0.14 -4.60 11.27
CA TYR A 46 1.00 -3.68 11.35
C TYR A 46 0.47 -2.25 11.36
N GLY A 47 1.02 -1.43 12.27
CA GLY A 47 0.54 -0.08 12.51
C GLY A 47 1.46 1.04 11.99
N THR A 48 1.17 2.26 12.46
CA THR A 48 2.04 3.43 12.31
C THR A 48 3.48 3.12 12.72
N GLY A 49 4.45 3.60 11.94
CA GLY A 49 5.88 3.31 12.13
C GLY A 49 6.35 1.97 11.56
N GLN A 50 5.43 1.06 11.19
CA GLN A 50 5.77 -0.27 10.67
C GLN A 50 5.42 -0.43 9.19
N VAL A 51 4.62 0.48 8.63
CA VAL A 51 4.16 0.46 7.24
C VAL A 51 4.70 1.69 6.52
N SER A 52 5.31 1.46 5.36
CA SER A 52 5.68 2.50 4.41
C SER A 52 4.79 2.38 3.17
N VAL A 53 4.30 3.50 2.67
CA VAL A 53 3.39 3.54 1.51
C VAL A 53 3.77 4.66 0.57
N VAL A 54 3.70 4.39 -0.74
CA VAL A 54 3.75 5.39 -1.80
C VAL A 54 2.53 5.20 -2.70
N PHE A 55 1.82 6.29 -2.94
CA PHE A 55 0.68 6.38 -3.83
C PHE A 55 0.94 7.48 -4.86
N ALA A 56 0.93 7.15 -6.14
CA ALA A 56 1.32 8.09 -7.19
C ALA A 56 0.44 7.98 -8.43
N GLN A 57 0.06 9.11 -9.01
CA GLN A 57 -0.60 9.16 -10.32
C GLN A 57 0.35 8.71 -11.45
N GLN A 58 -0.19 8.05 -12.48
CA GLN A 58 0.54 7.69 -13.69
C GLN A 58 0.10 8.52 -14.92
N PRO A 59 1.02 8.91 -15.82
CA PRO A 59 2.49 8.80 -15.67
C PRO A 59 2.97 9.61 -14.46
N LEU A 60 4.09 9.18 -13.85
CA LEU A 60 4.57 9.72 -12.59
C LEU A 60 4.60 11.26 -12.61
N SER A 61 3.71 11.88 -11.84
CA SER A 61 3.66 13.32 -11.64
C SER A 61 4.20 13.64 -10.25
N THR A 62 5.21 14.51 -10.17
CA THR A 62 5.78 14.94 -8.87
C THR A 62 4.80 15.73 -8.01
N THR A 63 3.71 16.24 -8.61
CA THR A 63 2.65 16.98 -7.92
C THR A 63 1.47 16.11 -7.51
N ALA A 64 1.48 14.81 -7.83
CA ALA A 64 0.43 13.86 -7.47
C ALA A 64 1.05 12.58 -6.88
N VAL A 65 1.94 12.79 -5.91
CA VAL A 65 2.53 11.74 -5.07
C VAL A 65 2.16 12.00 -3.62
N TRP A 66 1.69 10.94 -2.97
CA TRP A 66 1.43 10.88 -1.54
C TRP A 66 2.25 9.74 -0.95
N GLY A 67 2.81 9.96 0.23
CA GLY A 67 3.70 9.00 0.84
C GLY A 67 3.58 8.99 2.35
N ASN A 68 3.87 7.84 2.94
CA ASN A 68 4.02 7.65 4.36
C ASN A 68 5.30 6.85 4.59
N SER A 69 6.32 7.49 5.15
CA SER A 69 7.58 6.83 5.54
C SER A 69 7.55 6.28 6.98
N GLY A 70 6.35 6.01 7.51
CA GLY A 70 6.12 5.49 8.85
C GLY A 70 5.57 6.52 9.86
N ASN A 71 5.41 7.79 9.48
CA ASN A 71 5.05 8.86 10.41
C ASN A 71 3.55 9.21 10.42
N ALA A 72 2.76 8.69 9.48
CA ALA A 72 1.31 8.94 9.42
C ALA A 72 0.50 7.69 9.80
N PRO A 73 -0.76 7.86 10.27
CA PRO A 73 -1.64 6.74 10.59
C PRO A 73 -1.73 5.72 9.46
N ALA A 74 -1.37 4.48 9.77
CA ALA A 74 -1.45 3.37 8.84
C ALA A 74 -1.75 2.09 9.60
N THR A 75 -2.67 1.29 9.07
CA THR A 75 -3.01 -0.04 9.53
C THR A 75 -3.03 -0.96 8.33
N VAL A 76 -2.24 -2.03 8.37
CA VAL A 76 -2.21 -3.08 7.33
C VAL A 76 -2.31 -4.42 8.03
N THR A 77 -3.36 -5.18 7.72
CA THR A 77 -3.56 -6.54 8.22
C THR A 77 -3.23 -7.53 7.11
N ILE A 78 -2.31 -8.45 7.39
CA ILE A 78 -1.93 -9.54 6.49
C ILE A 78 -2.55 -10.83 7.03
N ASN A 79 -3.37 -11.49 6.22
CA ASN A 79 -4.03 -12.74 6.61
C ASN A 79 -3.08 -13.94 6.55
N SER A 80 -3.49 -15.05 7.17
CA SER A 80 -2.68 -16.27 7.29
C SER A 80 -2.35 -16.94 5.94
N ASP A 81 -3.10 -16.64 4.89
CA ASP A 81 -2.85 -17.12 3.54
C ASP A 81 -1.68 -16.40 2.84
N LEU A 82 -1.15 -15.32 3.44
CA LEU A 82 -0.11 -14.44 2.89
C LEU A 82 -0.47 -13.79 1.56
N LYS A 83 -1.74 -13.88 1.15
CA LYS A 83 -2.25 -13.45 -0.15
C LYS A 83 -3.44 -12.52 -0.04
N SER A 84 -4.00 -12.35 1.15
CA SER A 84 -5.11 -11.43 1.37
C SER A 84 -4.91 -10.57 2.62
N GLY A 85 -5.72 -9.52 2.73
CA GLY A 85 -5.68 -8.64 3.89
C GLY A 85 -6.54 -7.38 3.75
N SER A 86 -6.31 -6.44 4.66
CA SER A 86 -6.99 -5.13 4.68
C SER A 86 -6.05 -4.00 5.05
N MET A 87 -6.31 -2.81 4.51
CA MET A 87 -5.51 -1.61 4.75
C MET A 87 -6.42 -0.44 5.08
N GLU A 88 -5.91 0.43 5.91
CA GLU A 88 -6.44 1.76 6.22
C GLU A 88 -5.23 2.67 6.42
N VAL A 89 -5.03 3.61 5.50
CA VAL A 89 -3.81 4.43 5.48
C VAL A 89 -4.16 5.86 5.13
N ASP A 90 -3.71 6.78 5.97
CA ASP A 90 -3.71 8.20 5.69
C ASP A 90 -2.35 8.60 5.12
N LEU A 91 -2.38 9.26 3.97
CA LEU A 91 -1.18 9.79 3.33
C LEU A 91 -1.29 11.30 3.21
N ALA A 92 -0.20 11.99 3.52
CA ALA A 92 0.00 13.38 3.17
C ALA A 92 0.87 13.48 1.92
N GLY A 93 0.67 14.50 1.10
CA GLY A 93 1.43 14.69 -0.13
C GLY A 93 0.91 15.86 -0.96
N ALA A 94 1.39 15.94 -2.19
CA ALA A 94 0.93 16.84 -3.25
C ALA A 94 0.45 18.22 -2.74
N SER A 95 -0.87 18.39 -2.60
CA SER A 95 -1.55 19.58 -2.09
C SER A 95 -2.66 19.24 -1.06
N ASN A 96 -2.83 17.97 -0.73
CA ASN A 96 -3.92 17.46 0.11
C ASN A 96 -3.54 16.13 0.78
N SER A 97 -4.35 15.73 1.75
CA SER A 97 -4.31 14.38 2.31
C SER A 97 -5.22 13.45 1.53
N VAL A 98 -4.83 12.18 1.43
CA VAL A 98 -5.65 11.11 0.87
C VAL A 98 -5.79 9.99 1.89
N HIS A 99 -7.00 9.45 1.99
CA HIS A 99 -7.31 8.27 2.78
C HIS A 99 -7.48 7.08 1.84
N ILE A 100 -6.77 5.99 2.11
CA ILE A 100 -6.84 4.74 1.34
C ILE A 100 -7.30 3.65 2.29
N SER A 101 -8.44 3.03 1.97
CA SER A 101 -8.94 1.87 2.70
C SER A 101 -9.50 0.81 1.76
N GLY A 102 -9.43 -0.45 2.20
CA GLY A 102 -10.01 -1.57 1.47
C GLY A 102 -9.37 -2.92 1.79
N ASN A 103 -9.81 -3.93 1.07
CA ASN A 103 -9.28 -5.29 1.12
C ASN A 103 -8.50 -5.61 -0.16
N TRP A 104 -7.53 -6.49 -0.06
CA TRP A 104 -6.88 -7.09 -1.22
C TRP A 104 -6.89 -8.62 -1.14
N ALA A 105 -6.83 -9.23 -2.31
CA ALA A 105 -6.55 -10.65 -2.48
C ALA A 105 -5.71 -10.82 -3.75
N CYS A 106 -4.70 -11.66 -3.68
CA CYS A 106 -3.78 -11.95 -4.77
C CYS A 106 -3.99 -13.39 -5.25
N ALA A 107 -3.70 -13.62 -6.53
CA ALA A 107 -3.72 -14.95 -7.12
C ALA A 107 -2.61 -15.86 -6.55
#